data_AF-A0A2T6EB03-F1
#
_entry.id   AF-A0A2T6EB03-F1
#
_cell.length_a   1.000
_cell.length_b   1.000
_cell.length_c   1.000
_cell.angle_alpha   90.00
_cell.angle_beta   90.00
_cell.angle_gamma   90.00
#
_symmetry.space_group_name_H-M   'P 1'
#
loop_
_entity.id
_entity.type
_entity.pdbx_description
1 polymer ?
#
loop_
_entity_poly.entity_id
_entity_poly.type
_entity_poly.pdbx_seq_one_letter_code
_entity_poly.pdbx_strand_id
1 'polypeptide(L)'
;MKVRNKNRKNLPNLQLFLWVIGILSALPILLIVLQYRYSFPGEITLDHEKWAQFGDFFGGTLNPILGFLSFIALLVTIYFQRQEIQLTRIELVKSTEAQKESANALKEQVQFTEIQKFENTFYSMLSHLQKIEESINILTNQRERSSFSLLLNEIDYLKVIDTEVLRNKLNYQFDRGQDQYFIFLYQILKFVNENLPRDWQLYRIREDYEMDVKNHMKRYTNIVRASISQDALKVLLLRCSTTSEDDLFFKYRNLLTDFRFFEHLKFRGNGELIGSIFEASLNYHKCAFGNSHYLKEFEDAFQKRKKCI
;
A
#
# COMPACT_ATOMS: atom_id res chain seq x y z
N MET A 1 -25.28 -13.13 -7.40
CA MET A 1 -26.60 -13.44 -6.81
C MET A 1 -27.62 -12.43 -7.33
N LYS A 2 -28.54 -12.82 -8.22
CA LYS A 2 -29.57 -11.94 -8.80
C LYS A 2 -30.66 -11.66 -7.76
N VAL A 3 -30.58 -10.54 -7.05
CA VAL A 3 -31.70 -10.05 -6.23
C VAL A 3 -32.79 -9.55 -7.18
N ARG A 4 -33.78 -10.41 -7.39
CA ARG A 4 -34.97 -10.15 -8.20
C ARG A 4 -35.77 -9.05 -7.51
N ASN A 5 -35.72 -7.85 -8.07
CA ASN A 5 -36.43 -6.67 -7.59
C ASN A 5 -37.95 -6.85 -7.83
N LYS A 6 -38.61 -7.58 -6.93
CA LYS A 6 -40.05 -7.87 -6.98
C LYS A 6 -40.70 -7.23 -5.76
N ASN A 7 -40.91 -5.92 -5.82
CA ASN A 7 -41.98 -5.18 -5.11
C ASN A 7 -41.87 -3.68 -5.41
N ARG A 8 -42.16 -3.27 -6.64
CA ARG A 8 -42.82 -1.97 -6.84
C ARG A 8 -44.31 -2.26 -6.81
N LYS A 9 -44.91 -2.23 -5.61
CA LYS A 9 -46.37 -2.10 -5.51
C LYS A 9 -46.67 -0.74 -6.14
N ASN A 10 -47.46 -0.72 -7.20
CA ASN A 10 -47.99 0.51 -7.78
C ASN A 10 -48.69 1.27 -6.65
N LEU A 11 -48.09 2.39 -6.22
CA LEU A 11 -48.79 3.34 -5.35
C LEU A 11 -50.08 3.73 -6.09
N PRO A 12 -51.26 3.57 -5.49
CA PRO A 12 -52.50 3.98 -6.14
C PRO A 12 -52.37 5.45 -6.51
N ASN A 13 -52.85 5.80 -7.71
CA ASN A 13 -52.81 7.15 -8.25
C ASN A 13 -53.34 8.12 -7.16
N LEU A 14 -52.60 9.16 -6.79
CA LEU A 14 -52.95 10.03 -5.65
C LEU A 14 -54.39 10.55 -5.75
N GLN A 15 -54.84 10.85 -6.97
CA GLN A 15 -56.22 11.22 -7.26
C GLN A 15 -57.24 10.13 -6.90
N LEU A 16 -56.95 8.86 -7.21
CA LEU A 16 -57.80 7.73 -6.84
C LEU A 16 -57.89 7.59 -5.32
N PHE A 17 -56.78 7.78 -4.60
CA PHE A 17 -56.78 7.75 -3.13
C PHE A 17 -57.62 8.88 -2.53
N LEU A 18 -57.52 10.10 -3.06
CA LEU A 18 -58.35 11.23 -2.64
C LEU A 18 -59.84 11.00 -2.92
N TRP A 19 -60.21 10.44 -4.08
CA TRP A 19 -61.59 10.06 -4.39
C TRP A 19 -62.12 8.98 -3.46
N VAL A 20 -61.33 7.96 -3.14
CA VAL A 20 -61.71 6.90 -2.20
C VAL A 20 -61.97 7.46 -0.81
N ILE A 21 -61.10 8.34 -0.29
CA ILE A 21 -61.32 9.00 1.00
C ILE A 21 -62.58 9.87 0.97
N GLY A 22 -62.79 10.65 -0.09
CA GLY A 22 -63.96 11.50 -0.23
C GLY A 22 -65.29 10.72 -0.28
N ILE A 23 -65.31 9.57 -0.96
CA ILE A 23 -66.48 8.70 -1.02
C ILE A 23 -66.71 8.00 0.34
N LEU A 24 -65.64 7.49 0.96
CA LEU A 24 -65.72 6.80 2.25
C LEU A 24 -66.20 7.73 3.38
N SER A 25 -65.92 9.03 3.30
CA SER A 25 -66.40 10.02 4.26
C SER A 25 -67.83 10.51 3.96
N ALA A 26 -68.19 10.73 2.69
CA ALA A 26 -69.50 11.29 2.32
C ALA A 26 -70.64 10.26 2.34
N LEU A 27 -70.36 8.98 2.02
CA LEU A 27 -71.39 7.95 1.87
C LEU A 27 -72.09 7.57 3.19
N PRO A 28 -71.39 7.37 4.32
CA PRO A 28 -72.03 7.12 5.62
C PRO A 28 -72.89 8.31 6.09
N ILE A 29 -72.42 9.54 5.86
CA ILE A 29 -73.13 10.77 6.16
C ILE A 29 -74.46 10.81 5.40
N LEU A 30 -74.41 10.53 4.09
CA LEU A 30 -75.59 10.48 3.23
C LEU A 30 -76.58 9.41 3.68
N LEU A 31 -76.11 8.21 4.02
CA LEU A 31 -76.97 7.11 4.48
C LEU A 31 -77.73 7.45 5.77
N ILE A 32 -77.06 8.07 6.74
CA ILE A 32 -77.70 8.46 8.01
C ILE A 32 -78.75 9.54 7.77
N VAL A 33 -78.46 10.54 6.91
CA VAL A 33 -79.43 11.57 6.53
C VAL A 33 -80.65 10.98 5.82
N LEU A 34 -80.44 10.03 4.89
CA LEU A 34 -81.53 9.35 4.19
C LEU A 34 -82.38 8.49 5.13
N GLN A 35 -81.75 7.74 6.04
CA GLN A 35 -82.44 6.91 7.03
C GLN A 35 -83.26 7.76 8.00
N TYR A 36 -82.73 8.91 8.43
CA TYR A 36 -83.46 9.87 9.25
C TYR A 36 -84.68 10.43 8.49
N ARG A 37 -84.49 10.85 7.23
CA ARG A 37 -85.58 11.39 6.39
C ARG A 37 -86.69 10.38 6.11
N TYR A 38 -86.33 9.09 5.99
CA TYR A 38 -87.27 7.99 5.81
C TYR A 38 -88.05 7.69 7.10
N SER A 39 -87.38 7.71 8.26
CA SER A 39 -87.98 7.38 9.56
C SER A 39 -88.85 8.51 10.13
N PHE A 40 -88.54 9.76 9.78
CA PHE A 40 -89.28 10.95 10.23
C PHE A 40 -89.83 11.74 9.03
N PRO A 41 -90.94 11.30 8.41
CA PRO A 41 -91.57 12.04 7.32
C PRO A 41 -92.31 13.28 7.85
N GLY A 42 -91.83 14.48 7.50
CA GLY A 42 -92.45 15.77 7.85
C GLY A 42 -91.89 16.95 7.06
N GLU A 43 -92.44 18.15 7.26
CA GLU A 43 -91.93 19.41 6.69
C GLU A 43 -90.65 19.87 7.41
N ILE A 44 -89.77 20.58 6.69
CA ILE A 44 -88.53 21.12 7.25
C ILE A 44 -88.89 22.20 8.28
N THR A 45 -88.55 21.96 9.54
CA THR A 45 -88.84 22.92 10.61
C THR A 45 -87.84 24.07 10.59
N LEU A 46 -88.29 25.31 10.78
CA LEU A 46 -87.43 26.48 10.99
C LEU A 46 -86.99 26.64 12.46
N ASP A 47 -87.45 25.74 13.33
CA ASP A 47 -87.15 25.71 14.76
C ASP A 47 -85.71 25.23 15.00
N HIS A 48 -84.90 26.12 15.59
CA HIS A 48 -83.49 25.87 15.83
C HIS A 48 -83.24 24.77 16.87
N GLU A 49 -84.16 24.57 17.82
CA GLU A 49 -83.99 23.58 18.89
C GLU A 49 -84.07 22.14 18.33
N LYS A 50 -84.94 21.91 17.35
CA LYS A 50 -85.07 20.62 16.65
C LYS A 50 -83.85 20.32 15.76
N TRP A 51 -83.26 21.34 15.16
CA TRP A 51 -82.00 21.20 14.42
C TRP A 51 -80.81 20.87 15.33
N ALA A 52 -80.78 21.45 16.54
CA ALA A 52 -79.77 21.10 17.55
C ALA A 52 -79.91 19.64 17.99
N GLN A 53 -81.11 19.17 18.31
CA GLN A 53 -81.36 17.76 18.69
C GLN A 53 -81.02 16.77 17.58
N PHE A 54 -81.28 17.13 16.31
CA PHE A 54 -80.83 16.33 15.16
C PHE A 54 -79.30 16.27 15.07
N GLY A 55 -78.63 17.41 15.25
CA GLY A 55 -77.18 17.50 15.32
C GLY A 55 -76.60 16.64 16.46
N ASP A 56 -77.26 16.60 17.61
CA ASP A 56 -76.86 15.79 18.77
C ASP A 56 -77.01 14.29 18.51
N PHE A 57 -78.08 13.85 17.84
CA PHE A 57 -78.24 12.44 17.44
C PHE A 57 -77.19 12.02 16.41
N PHE A 58 -76.97 12.88 15.41
CA PHE A 58 -76.00 12.64 14.34
C PHE A 58 -74.57 12.60 14.90
N GLY A 59 -74.19 13.62 15.66
CA GLY A 59 -72.89 13.72 16.33
C GLY A 59 -72.70 12.64 17.39
N GLY A 60 -73.73 12.31 18.16
CA GLY A 60 -73.70 11.26 19.19
C GLY A 60 -73.47 9.85 18.65
N THR A 61 -73.85 9.60 17.38
CA THR A 61 -73.64 8.30 16.72
C THR A 61 -72.37 8.28 15.87
N LEU A 62 -72.13 9.32 15.07
CA LEU A 62 -70.96 9.39 14.19
C LEU A 62 -69.66 9.60 14.94
N ASN A 63 -69.62 10.43 15.99
CA ASN A 63 -68.36 10.73 16.68
C ASN A 63 -67.75 9.49 17.34
N PRO A 64 -68.51 8.61 18.03
CA PRO A 64 -67.95 7.35 18.55
C PRO A 64 -67.46 6.41 17.44
N ILE A 65 -68.20 6.29 16.32
CA ILE A 65 -67.78 5.44 15.19
C ILE A 65 -66.50 5.98 14.56
N LEU A 66 -66.44 7.28 14.26
CA LEU A 66 -65.26 7.93 13.69
C LEU A 66 -64.07 7.90 14.65
N GLY A 67 -64.31 8.08 15.96
CA GLY A 67 -63.29 7.97 17.00
C GLY A 67 -62.70 6.56 17.06
N PHE A 68 -63.54 5.52 17.01
CA PHE A 68 -63.10 4.13 16.98
C PHE A 68 -62.31 3.80 15.71
N LEU A 69 -62.79 4.24 14.54
CA LEU A 69 -62.07 4.08 13.27
C LEU A 69 -60.70 4.80 13.29
N SER A 70 -60.66 6.00 13.86
CA SER A 70 -59.40 6.76 14.03
C SER A 70 -58.43 6.04 14.95
N PHE A 71 -58.92 5.44 16.04
CA PHE A 71 -58.10 4.62 16.93
C PHE A 71 -57.54 3.37 16.23
N ILE A 72 -58.36 2.65 15.45
CA ILE A 72 -57.89 1.53 14.63
C ILE A 72 -56.84 1.98 13.62
N ALA A 73 -57.09 3.08 12.90
CA ALA A 73 -56.14 3.63 11.93
C ALA A 73 -54.80 3.99 12.58
N LEU A 74 -54.82 4.56 13.79
CA LEU A 74 -53.63 4.85 14.58
C LEU A 74 -52.90 3.56 14.98
N LEU A 75 -53.61 2.52 15.45
CA LEU A 75 -53.00 1.23 15.78
C LEU A 75 -52.34 0.57 14.57
N VAL A 76 -52.99 0.59 13.41
CA VAL A 76 -52.42 0.10 12.15
C VAL A 76 -51.17 0.88 11.77
N THR A 77 -51.19 2.20 11.94
CA THR A 77 -50.03 3.07 11.69
C THR A 77 -48.86 2.72 12.61
N ILE A 78 -49.10 2.57 13.92
CA ILE A 78 -48.07 2.17 14.90
C ILE A 78 -47.50 0.79 14.54
N TYR A 79 -48.34 -0.14 14.10
CA TYR A 79 -47.90 -1.46 13.65
C TYR A 79 -46.93 -1.38 12.47
N PHE A 80 -47.26 -0.62 11.42
CA PHE A 80 -46.38 -0.44 10.27
C PHE A 80 -45.10 0.32 10.64
N GLN A 81 -45.19 1.38 11.44
CA GLN A 81 -44.03 2.10 11.94
C GLN A 81 -43.08 1.18 12.72
N ARG A 82 -43.62 0.30 13.56
CA ARG A 82 -42.81 -0.69 14.29
C ARG A 82 -42.10 -1.63 13.32
N GLN A 83 -42.78 -2.12 12.28
CA GLN A 83 -42.15 -2.98 11.27
C GLN A 83 -41.03 -2.26 10.51
N GLU A 84 -41.26 -1.02 10.10
CA GLU A 84 -40.28 -0.20 9.38
C GLU A 84 -39.03 0.00 10.23
N ILE A 85 -39.17 0.37 11.51
CA ILE A 85 -38.03 0.53 12.44
C ILE A 85 -37.22 -0.76 12.55
N GLN A 86 -37.86 -1.93 12.61
CA GLN A 86 -37.14 -3.21 12.68
C GLN A 86 -36.36 -3.48 11.39
N LEU A 87 -36.96 -3.23 10.22
CA LEU A 87 -36.29 -3.38 8.94
C LEU A 87 -35.10 -2.41 8.81
N THR A 88 -35.29 -1.14 9.20
CA THR A 88 -34.22 -0.14 9.22
C THR A 88 -33.08 -0.55 10.14
N ARG A 89 -33.36 -1.09 11.34
CA ARG A 89 -32.33 -1.59 12.25
C ARG A 89 -31.52 -2.73 11.63
N ILE A 90 -32.18 -3.67 10.98
CA ILE A 90 -31.51 -4.80 10.31
C ILE A 90 -30.60 -4.28 9.18
N GLU A 91 -31.08 -3.33 8.39
CA GLU A 91 -30.30 -2.74 7.29
C GLU A 91 -29.12 -1.91 7.81
N LEU A 92 -29.30 -1.16 8.91
CA LEU A 92 -28.20 -0.45 9.57
C LEU A 92 -27.12 -1.41 10.07
N VAL A 93 -27.48 -2.50 10.74
CA VAL A 93 -26.50 -3.50 11.21
C VAL A 93 -25.71 -4.07 10.03
N LYS A 94 -26.39 -4.47 8.96
CA LYS A 94 -25.73 -4.96 7.73
C LYS A 94 -24.81 -3.91 7.10
N SER A 95 -25.24 -2.65 7.08
CA SER A 95 -24.43 -1.53 6.57
C SER A 95 -23.19 -1.32 7.42
N THR A 96 -23.31 -1.37 8.75
CA THR A 96 -22.14 -1.25 9.65
C THR A 96 -21.17 -2.41 9.51
N GLU A 97 -21.67 -3.62 9.29
CA GLU A 97 -20.83 -4.81 9.03
C GLU A 97 -20.08 -4.67 7.71
N ALA A 98 -20.76 -4.31 6.62
CA ALA A 98 -20.13 -4.07 5.32
C ALA A 98 -19.10 -2.92 5.36
N GLN A 99 -19.36 -1.87 6.15
CA GLN A 99 -18.40 -0.77 6.37
C GLN A 99 -17.17 -1.26 7.13
N LYS A 100 -17.35 -2.13 8.14
CA LYS A 100 -16.23 -2.72 8.89
C LYS A 100 -15.36 -3.61 8.00
N GLU A 101 -15.98 -4.45 7.17
CA GLU A 101 -15.27 -5.26 6.17
C GLU A 101 -14.51 -4.38 5.16
N SER A 102 -15.15 -3.33 4.65
CA SER A 102 -14.53 -2.37 3.73
C SER A 102 -13.36 -1.64 4.38
N ALA A 103 -13.47 -1.25 5.66
CA ALA A 103 -12.39 -0.61 6.41
C ALA A 103 -11.19 -1.55 6.61
N ASN A 104 -11.43 -2.83 6.88
CA ASN A 104 -10.38 -3.83 6.98
C ASN A 104 -9.67 -4.06 5.63
N ALA A 105 -10.43 -4.22 4.55
CA ALA A 105 -9.88 -4.36 3.20
C ALA A 105 -9.07 -3.12 2.78
N LEU A 106 -9.55 -1.91 3.10
CA LEU A 106 -8.82 -0.68 2.84
C LEU A 106 -7.51 -0.61 3.63
N LYS A 107 -7.52 -1.08 4.88
CA LYS A 107 -6.30 -1.16 5.69
C LYS A 107 -5.28 -2.08 5.03
N GLU A 108 -5.65 -3.30 4.64
CA GLU A 108 -4.77 -4.22 3.92
C GLU A 108 -4.27 -3.64 2.59
N GLN A 109 -5.13 -2.94 1.85
CA GLN A 109 -4.77 -2.26 0.60
C GLN A 109 -3.72 -1.17 0.80
N VAL A 110 -3.80 -0.39 1.89
CA VAL A 110 -2.78 0.63 2.22
C VAL A 110 -1.41 -0.03 2.42
N GLN A 111 -1.36 -1.16 3.14
CA GLN A 111 -0.11 -1.89 3.38
C GLN A 111 0.51 -2.39 2.07
N PHE A 112 -0.30 -3.00 1.20
CA PHE A 112 0.15 -3.45 -0.12
C PHE A 112 0.64 -2.28 -0.98
N THR A 113 -0.05 -1.13 -0.92
CA THR A 113 0.33 0.08 -1.65
C THR A 113 1.67 0.65 -1.19
N GLU A 114 2.01 0.59 0.10
CA GLU A 114 3.33 0.99 0.60
C GLU A 114 4.45 0.12 0.02
N ILE A 115 4.24 -1.20 0.00
CA ILE A 115 5.18 -2.16 -0.61
C ILE A 115 5.36 -1.85 -2.11
N GLN A 116 4.26 -1.66 -2.84
CA GLN A 116 4.32 -1.31 -4.26
C GLN A 116 5.05 0.01 -4.53
N LYS A 117 4.82 1.04 -3.71
CA LYS A 117 5.53 2.33 -3.83
C LYS A 117 7.04 2.16 -3.64
N PHE A 118 7.44 1.38 -2.64
CA PHE A 118 8.84 1.04 -2.41
C PHE A 118 9.43 0.29 -3.61
N GLU A 119 8.80 -0.81 -4.04
CA GLU A 119 9.27 -1.65 -5.15
C GLU A 119 9.39 -0.84 -6.45
N ASN A 120 8.38 -0.04 -6.79
CA ASN A 120 8.41 0.81 -7.98
C ASN A 120 9.57 1.82 -7.93
N THR A 121 9.80 2.44 -6.78
CA THR A 121 10.93 3.37 -6.60
C THR A 121 12.26 2.64 -6.71
N PHE A 122 12.39 1.49 -6.04
CA PHE A 122 13.59 0.64 -6.07
C PHE A 122 13.94 0.22 -7.50
N TYR A 123 12.99 -0.36 -8.25
CA TYR A 123 13.25 -0.81 -9.62
C TYR A 123 13.48 0.38 -10.57
N SER A 124 12.84 1.52 -10.34
CA SER A 124 13.12 2.74 -11.10
C SER A 124 14.55 3.21 -10.89
N MET A 125 15.03 3.25 -9.64
CA MET A 125 16.43 3.57 -9.35
C MET A 125 17.35 2.53 -9.98
N LEU A 126 17.10 1.23 -9.80
CA LEU A 126 17.93 0.18 -10.40
C LEU A 126 18.04 0.31 -11.92
N SER A 127 16.92 0.61 -12.60
CA SER A 127 16.91 0.85 -14.06
C SER A 127 17.71 2.09 -14.45
N HIS A 128 17.73 3.13 -13.60
CA HIS A 128 18.54 4.32 -13.85
C HIS A 128 20.03 4.04 -13.66
N LEU A 129 20.42 3.23 -12.66
CA LEU A 129 21.80 2.78 -12.47
C LEU A 129 22.32 2.04 -13.72
N GLN A 130 21.51 1.13 -14.27
CA GLN A 130 21.85 0.40 -15.49
C GLN A 130 22.02 1.33 -16.70
N LYS A 131 21.18 2.36 -16.83
CA LYS A 131 21.32 3.40 -17.88
C LYS A 131 22.59 4.24 -17.70
N ILE A 132 22.97 4.56 -16.45
CA ILE A 132 24.24 5.24 -16.17
C ILE A 132 25.38 4.34 -16.65
N GLU A 133 25.40 3.06 -16.28
CA GLU A 133 26.44 2.12 -16.73
C GLU A 133 26.53 2.02 -18.26
N GLU A 134 25.38 1.92 -18.93
CA GLU A 134 25.32 1.92 -20.40
C GLU A 134 25.91 3.20 -21.00
N SER A 135 25.56 4.37 -20.45
CA SER A 135 26.08 5.66 -20.92
C SER A 135 27.61 5.78 -20.75
N ILE A 136 28.16 5.28 -19.64
CA ILE A 136 29.61 5.27 -19.40
C ILE A 136 30.30 4.39 -20.45
N ASN A 137 29.76 3.21 -20.73
CA ASN A 137 30.33 2.30 -21.72
C ASN A 137 30.28 2.89 -23.14
N ILE A 138 29.21 3.60 -23.51
CA ILE A 138 29.10 4.31 -24.80
C ILE A 138 30.16 5.41 -24.91
N LEU A 139 30.34 6.23 -23.88
CA LEU A 139 31.31 7.33 -23.89
C LEU A 139 32.76 6.82 -24.05
N THR A 140 33.06 5.63 -23.54
CA THR A 140 34.37 5.00 -23.76
C THR A 140 34.57 4.45 -25.19
N ASN A 141 33.54 4.53 -26.06
CA ASN A 141 33.53 4.08 -27.45
C ASN A 141 33.87 2.58 -27.60
N GLN A 142 33.57 1.76 -26.58
CA GLN A 142 34.00 0.36 -26.53
C GLN A 142 32.78 -0.58 -26.55
N ARG A 143 32.75 -1.47 -27.56
CA ARG A 143 31.69 -2.49 -27.70
C ARG A 143 31.98 -3.78 -26.94
N GLU A 144 33.22 -4.00 -26.48
CA GLU A 144 33.68 -5.30 -25.99
C GLU A 144 34.21 -5.31 -24.54
N ARG A 145 34.59 -4.15 -23.99
CA ARG A 145 35.15 -4.04 -22.64
C ARG A 145 34.39 -3.02 -21.82
N SER A 146 34.09 -3.36 -20.57
CA SER A 146 33.44 -2.44 -19.64
C SER A 146 34.40 -1.31 -19.27
N SER A 147 33.87 -0.10 -19.07
CA SER A 147 34.67 1.05 -18.60
C SER A 147 35.44 0.72 -17.30
N PHE A 148 34.84 -0.08 -16.41
CA PHE A 148 35.49 -0.55 -15.18
C PHE A 148 36.67 -1.49 -15.44
N SER A 149 36.61 -2.34 -16.47
CA SER A 149 37.73 -3.20 -16.83
C SER A 149 38.96 -2.41 -17.32
N LEU A 150 38.74 -1.26 -17.98
CA LEU A 150 39.82 -0.36 -18.39
C LEU A 150 40.50 0.27 -17.19
N LEU A 151 39.69 0.78 -16.25
CA LEU A 151 40.20 1.32 -15.00
C LEU A 151 41.03 0.29 -14.23
N LEU A 152 40.56 -0.97 -14.14
CA LEU A 152 41.32 -2.04 -13.50
C LEU A 152 42.66 -2.34 -14.19
N ASN A 153 42.72 -2.25 -15.53
CA ASN A 153 43.98 -2.41 -16.27
C ASN A 153 44.93 -1.23 -16.03
N GLU A 154 44.41 0.00 -15.93
CA GLU A 154 45.22 1.17 -15.58
C GLU A 154 45.80 1.03 -14.16
N ILE A 155 44.99 0.56 -13.21
CA ILE A 155 45.44 0.25 -11.84
C ILE A 155 46.55 -0.81 -11.86
N ASP A 156 46.40 -1.89 -12.63
CA ASP A 156 47.42 -2.94 -12.74
C ASP A 156 48.73 -2.38 -13.32
N TYR A 157 48.63 -1.46 -14.30
CA TYR A 157 49.79 -0.80 -14.88
C TYR A 157 50.53 0.12 -13.89
N LEU A 158 49.79 0.74 -12.96
CA LEU A 158 50.39 1.62 -11.95
C LEU A 158 51.34 0.88 -11.00
N LYS A 159 51.23 -0.46 -10.89
CA LYS A 159 52.05 -1.28 -9.99
C LYS A 159 52.11 -0.72 -8.57
N VAL A 160 50.93 -0.41 -8.03
CA VAL A 160 50.77 0.08 -6.66
C VAL A 160 49.85 -0.88 -5.92
N ILE A 161 50.42 -1.52 -4.90
CA ILE A 161 49.67 -2.38 -3.98
C ILE A 161 48.95 -1.51 -2.94
N ASP A 162 49.63 -0.48 -2.42
CA ASP A 162 49.12 0.42 -1.38
C ASP A 162 47.81 1.10 -1.78
N THR A 163 46.76 0.81 -1.02
CA THR A 163 45.38 1.21 -1.30
C THR A 163 45.13 2.69 -1.09
N GLU A 164 45.87 3.34 -0.19
CA GLU A 164 45.73 4.77 0.07
C GLU A 164 46.39 5.59 -1.05
N VAL A 165 47.59 5.18 -1.48
CA VAL A 165 48.28 5.74 -2.65
C VAL A 165 47.45 5.51 -3.91
N LEU A 166 46.91 4.30 -4.08
CA LEU A 166 46.06 3.96 -5.21
C LEU A 166 44.79 4.82 -5.22
N ARG A 167 44.12 5.00 -4.08
CA ARG A 167 42.93 5.86 -3.97
C ARG A 167 43.22 7.29 -4.38
N ASN A 168 44.32 7.86 -3.90
CA ASN A 168 44.69 9.23 -4.25
C ASN A 168 44.92 9.38 -5.76
N LYS A 169 45.52 8.39 -6.42
CA LYS A 169 45.65 8.36 -7.89
C LYS A 169 44.31 8.15 -8.59
N LEU A 170 43.47 7.26 -8.06
CA LEU A 170 42.15 6.94 -8.60
C LEU A 170 41.20 8.15 -8.59
N ASN A 171 41.24 8.99 -7.55
CA ASN A 171 40.43 10.21 -7.50
C ASN A 171 40.65 11.15 -8.71
N TYR A 172 41.78 11.06 -9.40
CA TYR A 172 42.05 11.80 -10.63
C TYR A 172 41.75 11.02 -11.91
N GLN A 173 41.63 9.68 -11.85
CA GLN A 173 41.42 8.80 -13.01
C GLN A 173 39.94 8.44 -13.23
N PHE A 174 39.11 8.50 -12.19
CA PHE A 174 37.68 8.27 -12.34
C PHE A 174 37.04 9.35 -13.23
N ASP A 175 36.36 8.91 -14.29
CA ASP A 175 35.48 9.81 -15.03
C ASP A 175 34.22 10.12 -14.20
N ARG A 176 33.64 11.31 -14.41
CA ARG A 176 32.42 11.79 -13.74
C ARG A 176 31.29 10.76 -13.82
N GLY A 177 31.19 10.02 -14.92
CA GLY A 177 30.20 8.96 -15.07
C GLY A 177 30.38 7.82 -14.07
N GLN A 178 31.62 7.35 -13.87
CA GLN A 178 31.92 6.27 -12.92
C GLN A 178 31.67 6.71 -11.47
N ASP A 179 31.99 7.96 -11.13
CA ASP A 179 31.65 8.57 -9.83
C ASP A 179 30.14 8.59 -9.61
N GLN A 180 29.40 9.08 -10.61
CA GLN A 180 27.95 9.13 -10.56
C GLN A 180 27.34 7.73 -10.38
N TYR A 181 27.89 6.71 -11.05
CA TYR A 181 27.45 5.32 -10.90
C TYR A 181 27.59 4.83 -9.45
N PHE A 182 28.77 4.98 -8.83
CA PHE A 182 28.98 4.49 -7.47
C PHE A 182 28.24 5.30 -6.41
N ILE A 183 28.10 6.62 -6.59
CA ILE A 183 27.28 7.45 -5.72
C ILE A 183 25.82 7.02 -5.82
N PHE A 184 25.32 6.78 -7.04
CA PHE A 184 23.93 6.38 -7.22
C PHE A 184 23.65 4.97 -6.69
N LEU A 185 24.61 4.05 -6.84
CA LEU A 185 24.55 2.73 -6.21
C LEU A 185 24.50 2.83 -4.68
N TYR A 186 25.30 3.72 -4.08
CA TYR A 186 25.21 4.01 -2.64
C TYR A 186 23.81 4.50 -2.27
N GLN A 187 23.20 5.40 -3.05
CA GLN A 187 21.84 5.88 -2.77
C GLN A 187 20.79 4.75 -2.86
N ILE A 188 20.94 3.80 -3.79
CA ILE A 188 20.05 2.62 -3.85
C ILE A 188 20.18 1.79 -2.58
N LEU A 189 21.40 1.49 -2.15
CA LEU A 189 21.64 0.67 -0.96
C LEU A 189 21.18 1.38 0.32
N LYS A 190 21.40 2.70 0.41
CA LYS A 190 20.86 3.54 1.47
C LYS A 190 19.33 3.57 1.46
N PHE A 191 18.71 3.69 0.28
CA PHE A 191 17.26 3.64 0.13
C PHE A 191 16.70 2.31 0.65
N VAL A 192 17.29 1.18 0.28
CA VAL A 192 16.91 -0.16 0.79
C VAL A 192 17.11 -0.26 2.30
N ASN A 193 18.14 0.36 2.87
CA ASN A 193 18.39 0.35 4.31
C ASN A 193 17.34 1.17 5.10
N GLU A 194 16.93 2.33 4.58
CA GLU A 194 16.18 3.33 5.33
C GLU A 194 14.67 3.36 5.03
N ASN A 195 14.24 2.91 3.84
CA ASN A 195 12.89 3.16 3.33
C ASN A 195 12.03 1.90 3.17
N LEU A 196 12.39 0.79 3.82
CA LEU A 196 11.52 -0.39 3.84
C LEU A 196 10.14 -0.02 4.43
N PRO A 197 9.03 -0.52 3.86
CA PRO A 197 7.67 -0.34 4.37
C PRO A 197 7.56 -0.49 5.89
N ARG A 198 6.71 0.32 6.55
CA ARG A 198 6.59 0.33 8.02
C ARG A 198 6.12 -1.01 8.58
N ASP A 199 5.30 -1.74 7.84
CA ASP A 199 4.91 -3.11 8.17
C ASP A 199 6.06 -4.11 8.01
N TRP A 200 7.24 -3.72 7.56
CA TRP A 200 8.46 -4.52 7.70
C TRP A 200 9.36 -3.94 8.79
N GLN A 201 9.13 -2.70 9.24
CA GLN A 201 9.90 -2.05 10.31
C GLN A 201 9.32 -2.29 11.72
N LEU A 202 7.99 -2.32 11.88
CA LEU A 202 7.28 -2.62 13.15
C LEU A 202 7.54 -4.05 13.66
N TYR A 203 8.10 -4.91 12.81
CA TYR A 203 8.47 -6.30 13.09
C TYR A 203 9.86 -6.43 13.72
N ARG A 204 10.57 -5.31 13.91
CA ARG A 204 11.89 -5.22 14.56
C ARG A 204 11.83 -5.41 16.10
N ILE A 205 10.64 -5.62 16.68
CA ILE A 205 10.38 -5.63 18.13
C ILE A 205 10.04 -7.04 18.68
N ARG A 206 9.85 -8.07 17.83
CA ARG A 206 9.63 -9.47 18.27
C ARG A 206 10.79 -10.38 17.85
N GLU A 207 11.40 -11.07 18.82
CA GLU A 207 12.58 -11.94 18.64
C GLU A 207 12.41 -13.05 17.59
N ASP A 208 11.18 -13.58 17.40
CA ASP A 208 10.91 -14.66 16.43
C ASP A 208 10.86 -14.21 14.95
N TYR A 209 10.85 -12.90 14.67
CA TYR A 209 10.56 -12.36 13.32
C TYR A 209 11.63 -11.43 12.75
N GLU A 210 12.74 -11.22 13.46
CA GLU A 210 13.91 -10.44 13.00
C GLU A 210 14.52 -11.03 11.71
N MET A 211 14.36 -12.35 11.50
CA MET A 211 14.80 -13.07 10.31
C MET A 211 14.11 -12.56 9.04
N ASP A 212 12.82 -12.20 9.09
CA ASP A 212 12.04 -11.90 7.88
C ASP A 212 12.37 -10.51 7.32
N VAL A 213 12.55 -9.50 8.17
CA VAL A 213 13.01 -8.16 7.75
C VAL A 213 14.41 -8.23 7.13
N LYS A 214 15.31 -8.99 7.76
CA LYS A 214 16.65 -9.28 7.25
C LYS A 214 16.58 -10.02 5.91
N ASN A 215 15.59 -10.89 5.71
CA ASN A 215 15.33 -11.56 4.43
C ASN A 215 14.87 -10.59 3.34
N HIS A 216 14.00 -9.63 3.66
CA HIS A 216 13.55 -8.61 2.72
C HIS A 216 14.70 -7.67 2.29
N MET A 217 15.46 -7.12 3.24
CA MET A 217 16.68 -6.34 2.95
C MET A 217 17.61 -7.13 2.05
N LYS A 218 17.93 -8.37 2.46
CA LYS A 218 18.83 -9.26 1.72
C LYS A 218 18.30 -9.59 0.33
N ARG A 219 16.99 -9.73 0.13
CA ARG A 219 16.38 -9.94 -1.19
C ARG A 219 16.71 -8.78 -2.13
N TYR A 220 16.44 -7.54 -1.73
CA TYR A 220 16.70 -6.38 -2.59
C TYR A 220 18.18 -6.13 -2.80
N THR A 221 19.01 -6.23 -1.76
CA THR A 221 20.46 -6.04 -1.91
C THR A 221 21.11 -7.14 -2.75
N ASN A 222 20.58 -8.37 -2.72
CA ASN A 222 20.98 -9.43 -3.64
C ASN A 222 20.64 -9.12 -5.10
N ILE A 223 19.47 -8.52 -5.36
CA ILE A 223 19.09 -8.07 -6.71
C ILE A 223 20.08 -7.01 -7.20
N VAL A 224 20.38 -6.00 -6.37
CA VAL A 224 21.36 -4.95 -6.71
C VAL A 224 22.75 -5.56 -6.93
N ARG A 225 23.18 -6.49 -6.06
CA ARG A 225 24.48 -7.16 -6.22
C ARG A 225 24.58 -7.97 -7.50
N ALA A 226 23.50 -8.66 -7.88
CA ALA A 226 23.44 -9.44 -9.11
C ALA A 226 23.42 -8.58 -10.38
N SER A 227 22.97 -7.32 -10.28
CA SER A 227 22.97 -6.40 -11.42
C SER A 227 24.33 -5.72 -11.67
N ILE A 228 25.32 -5.91 -10.80
CA ILE A 228 26.63 -5.26 -10.91
C ILE A 228 27.66 -6.24 -11.47
N SER A 229 28.46 -5.79 -12.44
CA SER A 229 29.53 -6.59 -13.02
C SER A 229 30.67 -6.88 -12.02
N GLN A 230 31.42 -7.97 -12.24
CA GLN A 230 32.55 -8.33 -11.38
C GLN A 230 33.63 -7.24 -11.36
N ASP A 231 33.85 -6.56 -12.48
CA ASP A 231 34.84 -5.49 -12.56
C ASP A 231 34.38 -4.25 -11.79
N ALA A 232 33.09 -3.88 -11.90
CA ALA A 232 32.52 -2.82 -11.08
C ALA A 232 32.59 -3.14 -9.58
N LEU A 233 32.39 -4.41 -9.17
CA LEU A 233 32.54 -4.82 -7.77
C LEU A 233 34.00 -4.71 -7.27
N LYS A 234 35.00 -5.05 -8.09
CA LYS A 234 36.42 -4.88 -7.72
C LYS A 234 36.76 -3.39 -7.57
N VAL A 235 36.31 -2.56 -8.51
CA VAL A 235 36.48 -1.10 -8.44
C VAL A 235 35.80 -0.54 -7.20
N LEU A 236 34.58 -1.01 -6.87
CA LEU A 236 33.88 -0.63 -5.65
C LEU A 236 34.66 -1.01 -4.38
N LEU A 237 35.22 -2.22 -4.34
CA LEU A 237 36.05 -2.69 -3.22
C LEU A 237 37.26 -1.75 -3.01
N LEU A 238 37.99 -1.45 -4.08
CA LEU A 238 39.16 -0.55 -4.04
C LEU A 238 38.76 0.88 -3.64
N ARG A 239 37.60 1.35 -4.09
CA ARG A 239 37.15 2.71 -3.81
C ARG A 239 36.69 2.90 -2.37
N CYS A 240 35.97 1.92 -1.82
CA CYS A 240 35.43 1.97 -0.46
C CYS A 240 36.41 1.47 0.61
N SER A 241 37.69 1.21 0.28
CA SER A 241 38.71 0.76 1.24
C SER A 241 39.27 1.87 2.15
N THR A 242 38.72 3.09 2.07
CA THR A 242 39.16 4.26 2.87
C THR A 242 39.13 4.00 4.38
N THR A 243 40.14 4.46 5.10
CA THR A 243 40.20 4.42 6.57
C THR A 243 39.62 5.68 7.23
N SER A 244 39.35 6.73 6.46
CA SER A 244 38.84 8.01 6.97
C SER A 244 37.34 7.95 7.24
N GLU A 245 36.92 8.14 8.50
CA GLU A 245 35.52 8.06 8.91
C GLU A 245 34.63 9.18 8.34
N ASP A 246 35.24 10.34 8.03
CA ASP A 246 34.54 11.50 7.46
C ASP A 246 34.19 11.32 5.97
N ASP A 247 34.75 10.30 5.31
CA ASP A 247 34.56 10.03 3.89
C ASP A 247 33.18 9.37 3.63
N LEU A 248 32.48 9.81 2.58
CA LEU A 248 31.25 9.18 2.10
C LEU A 248 31.46 7.68 1.85
N PHE A 249 32.61 7.32 1.29
CA PHE A 249 32.95 5.93 0.95
C PHE A 249 33.20 5.06 2.19
N PHE A 250 33.48 5.65 3.36
CA PHE A 250 33.52 4.92 4.63
C PHE A 250 32.12 4.51 5.09
N LYS A 251 31.15 5.42 5.04
CA LYS A 251 29.74 5.08 5.32
C LYS A 251 29.21 4.06 4.32
N TYR A 252 29.64 4.17 3.08
CA TYR A 252 29.32 3.19 2.05
C TYR A 252 29.90 1.81 2.38
N ARG A 253 31.17 1.72 2.80
CA ARG A 253 31.76 0.46 3.27
C ARG A 253 30.94 -0.20 4.38
N ASN A 254 30.42 0.56 5.34
CA ASN A 254 29.61 0.01 6.42
C ASN A 254 28.33 -0.65 5.89
N LEU A 255 27.61 0.02 4.97
CA LEU A 255 26.46 -0.57 4.29
C LEU A 255 26.82 -1.83 3.50
N LEU A 256 27.94 -1.81 2.76
CA LEU A 256 28.43 -2.98 2.01
C LEU A 256 28.74 -4.16 2.95
N THR A 257 29.23 -3.85 4.15
CA THR A 257 29.53 -4.84 5.20
C THR A 257 28.25 -5.46 5.73
N ASP A 258 27.27 -4.64 6.09
CA ASP A 258 25.98 -5.09 6.63
C ASP A 258 25.24 -5.98 5.64
N PHE A 259 25.32 -5.64 4.34
CA PHE A 259 24.69 -6.39 3.27
C PHE A 259 25.50 -7.56 2.74
N ARG A 260 26.71 -7.81 3.27
CA ARG A 260 27.61 -8.88 2.79
C ARG A 260 27.85 -8.80 1.28
N PHE A 261 28.00 -7.57 0.78
CA PHE A 261 27.85 -7.28 -0.63
C PHE A 261 28.93 -7.92 -1.53
N PHE A 262 30.07 -8.31 -0.97
CA PHE A 262 31.16 -8.96 -1.69
C PHE A 262 31.15 -10.50 -1.58
N GLU A 263 30.05 -11.11 -1.11
CA GLU A 263 29.96 -12.57 -0.91
C GLU A 263 30.22 -13.41 -2.19
N HIS A 264 30.01 -12.84 -3.37
CA HIS A 264 30.29 -13.50 -4.66
C HIS A 264 31.35 -12.77 -5.50
N LEU A 265 32.17 -11.93 -4.85
CA LEU A 265 33.29 -11.28 -5.51
C LEU A 265 34.36 -12.32 -5.85
N LYS A 266 34.77 -12.39 -7.12
CA LYS A 266 35.87 -13.22 -7.57
C LYS A 266 37.17 -12.43 -7.48
N PHE A 267 38.10 -12.90 -6.66
CA PHE A 267 39.44 -12.35 -6.49
C PHE A 267 40.39 -12.78 -7.61
N ARG A 268 39.98 -12.56 -8.86
CA ARG A 268 40.80 -12.83 -10.06
C ARG A 268 41.28 -11.52 -10.68
N GLY A 269 42.57 -11.48 -11.01
CA GLY A 269 43.25 -10.40 -11.71
C GLY A 269 44.58 -10.89 -12.27
N ASN A 270 45.37 -9.97 -12.80
CA ASN A 270 46.75 -10.23 -13.18
C ASN A 270 47.68 -9.44 -12.26
N GLY A 271 48.97 -9.79 -12.25
CA GLY A 271 50.03 -8.93 -11.72
C GLY A 271 49.79 -8.38 -10.31
N GLU A 272 49.86 -7.04 -10.20
CA GLU A 272 49.80 -6.30 -8.95
C GLU A 272 48.38 -5.89 -8.57
N LEU A 273 47.44 -5.87 -9.51
CA LEU A 273 46.02 -5.65 -9.24
C LEU A 273 45.47 -6.66 -8.22
N ILE A 274 45.93 -7.91 -8.26
CA ILE A 274 45.59 -8.92 -7.24
C ILE A 274 46.04 -8.46 -5.84
N GLY A 275 47.24 -7.86 -5.75
CA GLY A 275 47.79 -7.32 -4.51
C GLY A 275 46.95 -6.18 -3.96
N SER A 276 46.59 -5.21 -4.80
CA SER A 276 45.77 -4.06 -4.38
C SER A 276 44.35 -4.49 -3.96
N ILE A 277 43.76 -5.47 -4.66
CA ILE A 277 42.46 -6.04 -4.27
C ILE A 277 42.56 -6.76 -2.92
N PHE A 278 43.65 -7.50 -2.68
CA PHE A 278 43.87 -8.16 -1.39
C PHE A 278 44.01 -7.13 -0.27
N GLU A 279 44.87 -6.14 -0.43
CA GLU A 279 45.06 -5.10 0.57
C GLU A 279 43.76 -4.35 0.84
N ALA A 280 42.99 -4.00 -0.20
CA ALA A 280 41.70 -3.35 -0.03
C ALA A 280 40.73 -4.21 0.76
N SER A 281 40.74 -5.54 0.55
CA SER A 281 39.87 -6.46 1.28
C SER A 281 40.17 -6.51 2.79
N LEU A 282 41.41 -6.24 3.20
CA LEU A 282 41.79 -6.18 4.62
C LEU A 282 41.17 -4.98 5.35
N ASN A 283 40.81 -3.92 4.62
CA ASN A 283 40.15 -2.75 5.19
C ASN A 283 38.64 -2.95 5.41
N TYR A 284 38.10 -4.14 5.15
CA TYR A 284 36.69 -4.48 5.40
C TYR A 284 36.57 -5.48 6.54
N HIS A 285 35.48 -5.37 7.30
CA HIS A 285 35.11 -6.43 8.21
C HIS A 285 34.76 -7.71 7.44
N LYS A 286 35.17 -8.88 7.94
CA LYS A 286 34.96 -10.19 7.27
C LYS A 286 33.51 -10.45 6.85
N CYS A 287 32.54 -9.89 7.58
CA CYS A 287 31.11 -9.98 7.25
C CYS A 287 30.79 -9.45 5.83
N ALA A 288 31.52 -8.46 5.32
CA ALA A 288 31.32 -7.94 3.97
C ALA A 288 31.42 -9.02 2.88
N PHE A 289 32.15 -10.10 3.16
CA PHE A 289 32.33 -11.23 2.26
C PHE A 289 31.45 -12.44 2.59
N GLY A 290 30.59 -12.36 3.61
CA GLY A 290 29.66 -13.43 3.98
C GLY A 290 30.31 -14.81 4.05
N ASN A 291 29.74 -15.79 3.34
CA ASN A 291 30.29 -17.14 3.21
C ASN A 291 31.11 -17.34 1.92
N SER A 292 31.77 -16.30 1.41
CA SER A 292 32.50 -16.33 0.14
C SER A 292 33.52 -17.47 0.08
N HIS A 293 33.29 -18.41 -0.85
CA HIS A 293 34.28 -19.43 -1.20
C HIS A 293 35.50 -18.81 -1.90
N TYR A 294 35.28 -17.75 -2.68
CA TYR A 294 36.33 -17.08 -3.44
C TYR A 294 37.36 -16.40 -2.53
N LEU A 295 36.93 -15.82 -1.39
CA LEU A 295 37.86 -15.23 -0.44
C LEU A 295 38.76 -16.30 0.19
N LYS A 296 38.17 -17.44 0.58
CA LYS A 296 38.92 -18.58 1.16
C LYS A 296 39.96 -19.13 0.19
N GLU A 297 39.54 -19.43 -1.05
CA GLU A 297 40.44 -19.88 -2.11
C GLU A 297 41.60 -18.91 -2.33
N PHE A 298 41.29 -17.61 -2.27
CA PHE A 298 42.26 -16.55 -2.50
C PHE A 298 43.28 -16.43 -1.37
N GLU A 299 42.81 -16.40 -0.11
CA GLU A 299 43.67 -16.41 1.08
C GLU A 299 44.62 -17.62 1.08
N ASP A 300 44.11 -18.81 0.77
CA ASP A 300 44.90 -20.04 0.67
C ASP A 300 45.98 -19.96 -0.43
N ALA A 301 45.62 -19.44 -1.60
CA ALA A 301 46.55 -19.25 -2.71
C ALA A 301 47.64 -18.22 -2.39
N PHE A 302 47.27 -17.14 -1.71
CA PHE A 302 48.20 -16.07 -1.32
C PHE A 302 49.18 -16.55 -0.24
N GLN A 303 48.71 -17.29 0.76
CA GLN A 303 49.57 -17.90 1.77
C GLN A 303 50.56 -18.92 1.17
N LYS A 304 50.15 -19.69 0.17
CA LYS A 304 51.05 -20.61 -0.57
C LYS A 304 52.15 -19.86 -1.33
N ARG A 305 51.81 -18.74 -2.00
CA ARG A 305 52.82 -17.92 -2.70
C ARG A 305 53.85 -17.31 -1.75
N LYS A 306 53.44 -16.87 -0.56
CA LYS A 306 54.35 -16.29 0.46
C LYS A 306 55.31 -17.32 1.09
N LYS A 307 55.02 -18.63 0.97
CA LYS A 307 55.92 -19.71 1.42
C LYS A 307 56.90 -20.19 0.34
N CYS A 308 56.70 -19.81 -0.92
CA CYS A 308 57.54 -20.20 -2.05
C CYS A 308 58.53 -19.10 -2.49
N ILE A 309 58.52 -17.95 -1.82
CA ILE A 309 59.47 -16.84 -1.95
C ILE A 309 60.25 -16.78 -0.63
#